data_AF-A0A354FGU9-F1
#
_entry.id   AF-A0A354FGU9-F1
#
_cell.length_a   1.000
_cell.length_b   1.000
_cell.length_c   1.000
_cell.angle_alpha   90.00
_cell.angle_beta   90.00
_cell.angle_gamma   90.00
#
_symmetry.space_group_name_H-M   'P 1'
#
loop_
_entity.id
_entity.type
_entity.pdbx_description
1 polymer ?
#
loop_
_entity_poly.entity_id
_entity_poly.type
_entity_poly.pdbx_seq_one_letter_code
_entity_poly.pdbx_strand_id
1 'polypeptide(L)' 'TAFAELVDRYQNKVYTMAVRLLGDREEGRDVAQEVLLRVYRALPSYRKDADFLPWLYTITANTT' A
#
# COMPACT_ATOMS: atom_id res chain seq x y z
N THR A 1 -12.41 -12.82 -3.49
CA THR A 1 -11.12 -13.22 -4.10
C THR A 1 -10.04 -13.14 -3.03
N ALA A 2 -9.09 -14.08 -2.98
CA ALA A 2 -7.98 -14.08 -2.00
C ALA A 2 -7.16 -12.76 -1.99
N PHE A 3 -7.24 -11.99 -3.08
CA PHE A 3 -6.60 -10.69 -3.20
C PHE A 3 -7.33 -9.56 -2.45
N ALA A 4 -8.66 -9.54 -2.42
CA ALA A 4 -9.40 -8.54 -1.66
C ALA A 4 -9.08 -8.67 -0.16
N GLU A 5 -8.91 -9.90 0.33
CA GLU A 5 -8.46 -10.19 1.70
C GLU A 5 -7.01 -9.76 1.95
N LEU A 6 -6.14 -9.87 0.94
CA LEU A 6 -4.77 -9.37 1.02
C LEU A 6 -4.78 -7.84 1.16
N VAL A 7 -5.46 -7.14 0.25
CA VAL A 7 -5.57 -5.67 0.29
C VAL A 7 -6.20 -5.20 1.59
N ASP A 8 -7.32 -5.81 2.00
CA ASP A 8 -8.02 -5.47 3.25
C ASP A 8 -7.12 -5.67 4.48
N ARG A 9 -6.28 -6.71 4.49
CA ARG A 9 -5.27 -6.94 5.54
C ARG A 9 -4.20 -5.84 5.61
N TYR A 10 -3.82 -5.26 4.48
CA TYR A 10 -2.72 -4.30 4.41
C TYR A 10 -3.15 -2.84 4.32
N GLN A 11 -4.41 -2.53 3.98
CA GLN A 11 -4.91 -1.16 3.84
C GLN A 11 -4.69 -0.32 5.11
N ASN A 12 -4.94 -0.91 6.28
CA ASN A 12 -4.75 -0.24 7.57
C ASN A 12 -3.28 0.04 7.85
N LYS A 13 -2.37 -0.83 7.42
CA LYS A 13 -0.92 -0.63 7.56
C LYS A 13 -0.41 0.46 6.62
N VAL A 14 -0.87 0.47 5.38
CA VAL A 14 -0.56 1.52 4.39
C VAL A 14 -1.05 2.87 4.89
N TYR A 15 -2.30 2.96 5.34
CA TYR A 15 -2.86 4.19 5.91
C TYR A 15 -2.09 4.67 7.13
N THR A 16 -1.83 3.78 8.09
CA THR A 16 -1.06 4.14 9.30
C THR A 16 0.33 4.67 8.96
N MET A 17 0.97 4.11 7.93
CA MET A 17 2.28 4.57 7.48
C MET A 17 2.21 5.91 6.74
N ALA A 18 1.25 6.09 5.83
CA ALA A 18 1.07 7.34 5.11
C ALA A 18 0.81 8.51 6.09
N VAL A 19 -0.07 8.31 7.07
CA VAL A 19 -0.32 9.31 8.13
C VAL A 19 0.94 9.60 8.96
N ARG A 20 1.75 8.58 9.27
CA ARG A 20 3.02 8.79 10.00
C ARG A 20 4.06 9.57 9.20
N LEU A 21 4.09 9.38 7.88
CA LEU A 21 5.04 10.05 6.99
C LEU A 21 4.65 11.51 6.73
N LEU A 22 3.35 11.78 6.56
CA LEU A 22 2.85 13.11 6.19
C LEU A 22 2.50 13.98 7.40
N GLY A 23 2.27 13.36 8.57
CA GLY A 23 1.89 14.09 9.79
C GLY A 23 0.44 14.61 9.76
N ASP A 24 -0.27 14.44 8.64
CA ASP A 24 -1.66 14.81 8.46
C ASP A 24 -2.54 13.58 8.14
N ARG A 25 -3.73 13.53 8.75
CA ARG A 25 -4.64 12.39 8.62
C ARG A 25 -5.43 12.37 7.32
N GLU A 26 -5.79 13.53 6.79
CA GLU A 26 -6.50 13.66 5.51
C GLU A 26 -5.51 13.43 4.36
N GLU A 27 -4.33 14.04 4.42
CA GLU A 27 -3.27 13.82 3.42
C GLU A 27 -2.82 12.34 3.42
N GLY A 28 -2.69 11.74 4.61
CA GLY A 28 -2.44 10.31 4.75
C GLY A 28 -3.53 9.42 4.17
N ARG A 29 -4.79 9.87 4.15
CA ARG A 29 -5.90 9.13 3.55
C ARG A 29 -5.82 9.15 2.02
N ASP A 30 -5.52 10.31 1.46
CA ASP A 30 -5.41 10.49 0.01
C ASP A 30 -4.23 9.71 -0.55
N VAL A 31 -3.06 9.83 0.11
CA VAL A 31 -1.87 9.06 -0.27
C VAL A 31 -2.09 7.55 -0.10
N ALA A 32 -2.73 7.10 0.97
CA ALA A 32 -3.03 5.69 1.14
C ALA A 32 -3.90 5.13 0.01
N GLN A 33 -4.90 5.90 -0.45
CA GLN A 33 -5.71 5.51 -1.60
C GLN A 33 -4.86 5.41 -2.87
N GLU A 34 -3.98 6.37 -3.14
CA GLU A 34 -3.08 6.33 -4.29
C GLU A 34 -2.14 5.11 -4.26
N VAL A 35 -1.55 4.83 -3.10
CA VAL A 35 -0.69 3.66 -2.89
C VAL A 35 -1.45 2.37 -3.18
N LEU A 36 -2.68 2.23 -2.66
CA LEU A 36 -3.50 1.04 -2.90
C LEU A 36 -3.83 0.85 -4.39
N LEU A 37 -4.10 1.94 -5.12
CA LEU A 37 -4.31 1.90 -6.56
C LEU A 37 -3.03 1.50 -7.32
N ARG A 38 -1.86 2.02 -6.91
CA ARG A 38 -0.56 1.64 -7.48
C ARG A 38 -0.24 0.17 -7.23
N VAL A 39 -0.51 -0.33 -6.02
CA VAL A 39 -0.38 -1.75 -5.65
C VAL A 39 -1.25 -2.63 -6.52
N TYR A 40 -2.52 -2.25 -6.72
CA TYR A 40 -3.44 -2.98 -7.59
C TYR A 40 -2.92 -3.06 -9.03
N ARG A 41 -2.38 -1.96 -9.55
CA ARG A 41 -1.82 -1.89 -10.92
C ARG A 41 -0.49 -2.63 -11.07
N ALA A 42 0.36 -2.63 -10.04
CA ALA A 42 1.64 -3.33 -10.03
C ALA A 42 1.50 -4.83 -9.72
N LEU A 43 0.32 -5.27 -9.29
CA LEU A 43 0.08 -6.65 -8.90
C LEU A 43 0.44 -7.71 -9.95
N PRO A 44 0.20 -7.51 -11.27
CA PRO A 44 0.59 -8.50 -12.27
C PRO A 44 2.11 -8.73 -12.36
N SER A 45 2.93 -7.78 -11.89
CA SER A 45 4.38 -7.90 -11.83
C SER A 45 4.90 -8.38 -10.47
N TYR A 46 4.01 -8.57 -9.48
CA TYR A 46 4.37 -9.12 -8.19
C TYR A 46 4.74 -10.61 -8.33
N ARG A 47 6.00 -10.89 -8.05
CA ARG A 47 6.56 -12.25 -8.00
C ARG A 47 6.20 -12.89 -6.67
N LYS A 48 5.50 -14.03 -6.70
CA LYS A 48 5.01 -14.74 -5.49
C LYS A 48 6.13 -15.28 -4.60
N ASP A 49 7.35 -15.32 -5.12
CA ASP A 49 8.61 -15.67 -4.48
C ASP A 49 9.22 -14.52 -3.64
N ALA A 50 8.67 -13.30 -3.74
CA ALA A 50 9.05 -12.18 -2.87
C ALA A 50 8.01 -11.96 -1.77
N ASP A 51 8.44 -11.59 -0.57
CA ASP A 51 7.51 -11.21 0.51
C ASP A 51 6.64 -10.01 0.08
N PHE A 52 5.32 -10.11 0.33
CA PHE A 52 4.37 -9.06 -0.06
C PHE A 52 4.60 -7.75 0.69
N LEU A 53 4.95 -7.84 1.98
CA LEU A 53 5.08 -6.67 2.85
C LEU A 53 6.27 -5.76 2.43
N PRO A 54 7.50 -6.25 2.20
CA PRO A 54 8.59 -5.44 1.66
C PRO A 54 8.26 -4.82 0.29
N TRP A 55 7.63 -5.59 -0.61
CA TRP A 55 7.24 -5.09 -1.94
C TRP A 55 6.20 -3.96 -1.85
N LEU A 56 5.20 -4.11 -0.97
CA LEU A 56 4.22 -3.08 -0.65
C LEU A 56 4.87 -1.81 -0.08
N TYR A 57 5.85 -1.97 0.81
CA TYR A 57 6.62 -0.84 1.36
C TYR A 57 7.34 -0.06 0.25
N THR A 58 7.96 -0.75 -0.72
CA THR A 58 8.64 -0.10 -1.85
C THR A 58 7.67 0.77 -2.67
N ILE A 59 6.45 0.29 -2.91
CA ILE A 59 5.43 1.06 -3.64
C ILE A 59 4.98 2.27 -2.83
N THR A 60 4.81 2.10 -1.51
CA THR A 60 4.37 3.19 -0.63
C THR A 60 5.42 4.31 -0.57
N ALA A 61 6.68 3.95 -0.37
CA ALA A 61 7.79 4.90 -0.29
C ALA A 61 8.04 5.66 -1.60
N ASN A 62 7.64 5.11 -2.76
CA ASN A 62 7.70 5.80 -4.05
C ASN A 62 6.49 6.72 -4.33
N THR A 63 5.57 6.85 -3.37
CA THR A 63 4.32 7.62 -3.52
C THR A 63 4.25 8.81 -2.56
N THR A 64 4.93 8.75 -1.42
CA THR A 64 5.22 9.86 -0.49
C THR A 64 6.52 10.55 -0.86
#